data_AF-A0A8J4W2C3-F1
#
_entry.id   AF-A0A8J4W2C3-F1
#
_cell.length_a   1.000
_cell.length_b   1.000
_cell.length_c   1.000
_cell.angle_alpha   90.00
_cell.angle_beta   90.00
_cell.angle_gamma   90.00
#
_symmetry.space_group_name_H-M   'P 1'
#
loop_
_entity.id
_entity.type
_entity.pdbx_description
1 polymer ?
#
loop_
_entity_poly.entity_id
_entity_poly.type
_entity_poly.pdbx_seq_one_letter_code
_entity_poly.pdbx_strand_id
1 'polypeptide(L)'
;MVKVSSNDDDEELEVKFDGSSSNNNNSSATGYLLTEVFLATNSIVKDIEIESTAEVVIEDNVLVFSNTNREVQVKASDSSVVYVSSSVMSLQDLKLELSDSATLQLTTDSIELREDGQFQVHDSSSITIIASSVTANKLDLDAENSGTICISASEVTASNYDGEGASKISLPNASSKYTSTGSQECNEASAPSRGPG
;
A
#
# COMPACT_ATOMS: atom_id res chain seq x y z
N MET A 1 16.29 20.28 -2.55
CA MET A 1 15.28 20.97 -3.39
C MET A 1 14.14 20.00 -3.63
N VAL A 2 12.89 20.41 -3.38
CA VAL A 2 11.72 19.65 -3.83
C VAL A 2 11.44 20.03 -5.28
N LYS A 3 11.22 19.02 -6.14
CA LYS A 3 10.82 19.17 -7.52
C LYS A 3 9.50 18.45 -7.72
N VAL A 4 8.56 19.14 -8.36
CA VAL A 4 7.30 18.56 -8.82
C VAL A 4 7.26 18.72 -10.34
N SER A 5 7.05 17.63 -11.06
CA SER A 5 6.98 17.63 -12.52
C SER A 5 5.84 16.75 -13.00
N SER A 6 5.14 17.20 -14.05
CA SER A 6 4.39 16.29 -14.91
C SER A 6 5.35 15.72 -15.94
N ASN A 7 5.32 14.42 -16.14
CA ASN A 7 5.89 13.85 -17.35
C ASN A 7 4.81 13.95 -18.43
N ASP A 8 5.00 14.84 -19.41
CA ASP A 8 3.98 15.16 -20.42
C ASP A 8 3.61 13.96 -21.33
N ASP A 9 4.39 12.88 -21.27
CA ASP A 9 4.18 11.69 -22.08
C ASP A 9 3.29 10.61 -21.40
N ASP A 10 3.10 10.64 -20.06
CA ASP A 10 2.49 9.51 -19.32
C ASP A 10 1.39 9.88 -18.29
N GLU A 11 0.95 11.15 -18.21
CA GLU A 11 -0.05 11.63 -17.23
C GLU A 11 0.37 11.42 -15.75
N GLU A 12 1.67 11.25 -15.49
CA GLU A 12 2.23 11.02 -14.15
C GLU A 12 2.59 12.32 -13.44
N LEU A 13 2.34 12.36 -12.12
CA LEU A 13 2.79 13.42 -11.23
C LEU A 13 3.96 12.90 -10.39
N GLU A 14 5.14 13.46 -10.60
CA GLU A 14 6.34 13.07 -9.87
C GLU A 14 6.69 14.11 -8.79
N VAL A 15 6.96 13.64 -7.57
CA VAL A 15 7.44 14.45 -6.45
C VAL A 15 8.80 13.92 -5.99
N LYS A 16 9.84 14.73 -6.17
CA LYS A 16 11.23 14.37 -5.82
C LYS A 16 11.82 15.33 -4.80
N PHE A 17 12.51 14.80 -3.80
CA PHE A 17 13.36 15.58 -2.90
C PHE A 17 14.84 15.26 -3.13
N ASP A 18 15.60 16.25 -3.59
CA ASP A 18 17.05 16.14 -3.71
C ASP A 18 17.72 16.84 -2.51
N GLY A 19 18.20 16.05 -1.55
CA GLY A 19 18.91 16.52 -0.35
C GLY A 19 20.36 16.94 -0.59
N SER A 20 20.87 16.82 -1.81
CA SER A 20 22.28 17.06 -2.13
C SER A 20 22.56 18.55 -2.34
N SER A 21 23.31 19.16 -1.41
CA SER A 21 23.87 20.50 -1.61
C SER A 21 25.06 20.40 -2.57
N SER A 22 24.93 20.95 -3.78
CA SER A 22 25.96 20.92 -4.84
C SER A 22 27.23 21.75 -4.54
N ASN A 23 27.52 22.10 -3.30
CA ASN A 23 28.70 22.87 -2.91
C ASN A 23 29.38 22.22 -1.71
N ASN A 24 30.49 21.48 -1.95
CA ASN A 24 31.67 21.12 -1.13
C ASN A 24 31.71 21.29 0.42
N ASN A 25 30.57 21.43 1.09
CA ASN A 25 30.39 21.42 2.53
C ASN A 25 29.22 20.47 2.76
N ASN A 26 29.58 19.25 3.17
CA ASN A 26 28.71 18.12 3.43
C ASN A 26 27.72 18.45 4.57
N SER A 27 26.68 19.22 4.27
CA SER A 27 25.53 19.42 5.13
C SER A 27 24.36 18.78 4.41
N SER A 28 24.07 17.52 4.76
CA SER A 28 22.78 16.91 4.47
C SER A 28 21.70 17.87 4.97
N ALA A 29 20.72 18.19 4.12
CA ALA A 29 19.57 18.96 4.57
C ALA A 29 18.89 18.18 5.70
N THR A 30 19.01 18.68 6.93
CA THR A 30 18.34 18.12 8.11
C THR A 30 17.10 18.95 8.40
N GLY A 31 15.98 18.28 8.66
CA GLY A 31 14.72 18.95 8.98
C GLY A 31 13.49 18.13 8.62
N TYR A 32 12.34 18.66 8.99
CA TYR A 32 11.03 18.12 8.62
C TYR A 32 10.60 18.70 7.27
N LEU A 33 10.28 17.84 6.31
CA LEU A 33 9.67 18.23 5.04
C LEU A 33 8.28 17.60 4.95
N LEU A 34 7.26 18.45 4.81
CA LEU A 34 5.91 18.04 4.46
C LEU A 34 5.64 18.43 3.01
N THR A 35 5.18 17.47 2.21
CA THR A 35 4.63 17.73 0.88
C THR A 35 3.17 17.33 0.87
N GLU A 36 2.29 18.24 0.46
CA GLU A 36 0.86 17.98 0.32
C GLU A 36 0.45 18.10 -1.15
N VAL A 37 -0.22 17.07 -1.65
CA VAL A 37 -0.75 17.03 -3.02
C VAL A 37 -2.27 17.02 -2.94
N PHE A 38 -2.90 18.00 -3.58
CA PHE A 38 -4.35 18.10 -3.68
C PHE A 38 -4.77 17.86 -5.12
N LEU A 39 -5.69 16.93 -5.32
CA LEU A 39 -6.22 16.60 -6.64
C LEU A 39 -7.44 17.47 -6.94
N ALA A 40 -7.54 17.93 -8.20
CA ALA A 40 -8.72 18.66 -8.66
C ALA A 40 -9.95 17.75 -8.79
N THR A 41 -9.72 16.45 -9.01
CA THR A 41 -10.74 15.41 -9.14
C THR A 41 -10.42 14.29 -8.17
N ASN A 42 -11.43 13.89 -7.41
CA ASN A 42 -11.33 12.78 -6.47
C ASN A 42 -11.37 11.43 -7.21
N SER A 43 -10.82 10.40 -6.56
CA SER A 43 -10.95 8.99 -6.94
C SER A 43 -10.48 8.69 -8.35
N ILE A 44 -9.35 9.29 -8.73
CA ILE A 44 -8.80 9.21 -10.09
C ILE A 44 -7.45 8.49 -10.14
N VAL A 45 -6.76 8.39 -9.01
CA VAL A 45 -5.42 7.77 -8.96
C VAL A 45 -5.57 6.26 -9.01
N LYS A 46 -4.92 5.64 -9.98
CA LYS A 46 -4.92 4.19 -10.20
C LYS A 46 -3.59 3.53 -9.83
N ASP A 47 -2.51 4.31 -9.79
CA ASP A 47 -1.15 3.82 -9.60
C ASP A 47 -0.40 4.80 -8.72
N ILE A 48 0.33 4.28 -7.74
CA ILE A 48 1.19 5.03 -6.84
C ILE A 48 2.47 4.22 -6.65
N GLU A 49 3.60 4.86 -6.92
CA GLU A 49 4.92 4.27 -6.72
C GLU A 49 5.77 5.14 -5.78
N ILE A 50 6.32 4.51 -4.74
CA ILE A 50 7.13 5.17 -3.71
C ILE A 50 8.50 4.49 -3.64
N GLU A 51 9.53 5.16 -4.17
CA GLU A 51 10.89 4.61 -4.29
C GLU A 51 11.90 5.22 -3.30
N SER A 52 11.41 5.85 -2.23
CA SER A 52 12.29 6.52 -1.25
C SER A 52 11.74 6.41 0.16
N THR A 53 12.65 6.46 1.14
CA THR A 53 12.31 6.57 2.56
C THR A 53 11.45 7.82 2.82
N ALA A 54 10.16 7.59 3.03
CA ALA A 54 9.17 8.62 3.35
C ALA A 54 7.99 8.01 4.12
N GLU A 55 7.32 8.83 4.93
CA GLU A 55 5.97 8.53 5.40
C GLU A 55 4.97 9.12 4.39
N VAL A 56 4.07 8.27 3.87
CA VAL A 56 3.13 8.64 2.83
C VAL A 56 1.72 8.32 3.31
N VAL A 57 0.85 9.34 3.31
CA VAL A 57 -0.56 9.20 3.69
C VAL A 57 -1.42 9.45 2.45
N ILE A 58 -2.11 8.40 2.03
CA ILE A 58 -3.10 8.42 0.95
C ILE A 58 -4.48 8.45 1.61
N GLU A 59 -5.07 9.63 1.60
CA GLU A 59 -6.37 9.91 2.20
C GLU A 59 -7.51 9.26 1.40
N ASP A 60 -8.69 9.15 2.02
CA ASP A 60 -9.89 8.69 1.34
C ASP A 60 -10.22 9.57 0.11
N ASN A 61 -10.84 8.96 -0.90
CA ASN A 61 -11.16 9.57 -2.20
C ASN A 61 -9.94 10.03 -3.03
N VAL A 62 -8.73 9.54 -2.76
CA VAL A 62 -7.58 9.72 -3.66
C VAL A 62 -7.56 8.62 -4.73
N LEU A 63 -7.50 7.36 -4.29
CA LEU A 63 -7.50 6.19 -5.18
C LEU A 63 -8.87 5.99 -5.81
N VAL A 64 -8.89 5.43 -7.02
CA VAL A 64 -10.09 4.80 -7.58
C VAL A 64 -10.52 3.71 -6.60
N PHE A 65 -11.77 3.76 -6.12
CA PHE A 65 -12.27 2.73 -5.21
C PHE A 65 -13.59 2.11 -5.66
N SER A 66 -14.30 2.69 -6.63
CA SER A 66 -15.59 2.17 -7.11
C SER A 66 -15.64 2.12 -8.64
N ASN A 67 -14.99 1.12 -9.21
CA ASN A 67 -15.04 0.80 -10.63
C ASN A 67 -14.56 -0.63 -10.89
N THR A 68 -15.48 -1.54 -11.17
CA THR A 68 -15.19 -2.97 -11.40
C THR A 68 -14.46 -3.29 -12.71
N ASN A 69 -14.05 -2.27 -13.47
CA ASN A 69 -13.22 -2.38 -14.69
C ASN A 69 -11.88 -1.66 -14.53
N ARG A 70 -11.46 -1.39 -13.29
CA ARG A 70 -10.20 -0.70 -12.99
C ARG A 70 -9.36 -1.53 -12.05
N GLU A 71 -8.09 -1.61 -12.41
CA GLU A 71 -7.01 -2.01 -11.55
C GLU A 71 -6.53 -0.80 -10.74
N VAL A 72 -6.21 -1.04 -9.47
CA VAL A 72 -5.47 -0.12 -8.62
C VAL A 72 -4.19 -0.79 -8.16
N GLN A 73 -3.08 -0.06 -8.26
CA GLN A 73 -1.76 -0.50 -7.85
C GLN A 73 -1.14 0.47 -6.84
N VAL A 74 -0.49 -0.09 -5.82
CA VAL A 74 0.41 0.65 -4.93
C VAL A 74 1.71 -0.13 -4.79
N LYS A 75 2.83 0.52 -5.14
CA LYS A 75 4.18 0.00 -4.98
C LYS A 75 4.96 0.83 -3.99
N ALA A 76 5.72 0.17 -3.12
CA ALA A 76 6.58 0.88 -2.18
C ALA A 76 7.86 0.09 -1.86
N SER A 77 8.99 0.79 -1.84
CA SER A 77 10.32 0.21 -1.58
C SER A 77 11.11 1.04 -0.56
N ASP A 78 12.40 0.72 -0.39
CA ASP A 78 13.29 1.34 0.60
C ASP A 78 12.74 1.18 2.04
N SER A 79 12.69 2.25 2.83
CA SER A 79 12.20 2.26 4.21
C SER A 79 10.90 3.08 4.33
N SER A 80 10.08 3.08 3.28
CA SER A 80 8.83 3.84 3.24
C SER A 80 7.75 3.29 4.18
N VAL A 81 6.91 4.17 4.70
CA VAL A 81 5.76 3.81 5.55
C VAL A 81 4.51 4.42 4.94
N VAL A 82 3.61 3.58 4.46
CA VAL A 82 2.46 3.98 3.64
C VAL A 82 1.17 3.69 4.40
N TYR A 83 0.33 4.72 4.53
CA TYR A 83 -1.01 4.62 5.08
C TYR A 83 -2.01 4.93 3.99
N VAL A 84 -2.91 3.98 3.69
CA VAL A 84 -3.97 4.13 2.71
C VAL A 84 -5.31 4.04 3.43
N SER A 85 -6.11 5.09 3.32
CA SER A 85 -7.51 5.07 3.75
C SER A 85 -8.40 5.08 2.51
N SER A 86 -9.43 4.26 2.50
CA SER A 86 -10.41 4.26 1.42
C SER A 86 -11.80 3.92 1.93
N SER A 87 -12.82 4.49 1.29
CA SER A 87 -14.18 3.98 1.29
C SER A 87 -14.22 2.52 0.81
N VAL A 88 -15.40 1.88 0.85
CA VAL A 88 -15.60 0.52 0.30
C VAL A 88 -14.97 0.39 -1.09
N MET A 89 -14.06 -0.57 -1.25
CA MET A 89 -13.38 -0.82 -2.52
C MET A 89 -14.13 -1.88 -3.33
N SER A 90 -14.57 -1.52 -4.53
CA SER A 90 -15.18 -2.37 -5.53
C SER A 90 -14.45 -2.17 -6.87
N LEU A 91 -13.52 -3.08 -7.18
CA LEU A 91 -12.54 -2.93 -8.26
C LEU A 91 -12.52 -4.15 -9.19
N GLN A 92 -11.84 -4.02 -10.33
CA GLN A 92 -11.46 -5.20 -11.10
C GLN A 92 -10.37 -5.95 -10.34
N ASP A 93 -9.25 -5.24 -10.13
CA ASP A 93 -8.03 -5.77 -9.56
C ASP A 93 -7.47 -4.83 -8.49
N LEU A 94 -6.81 -5.39 -7.49
CA LEU A 94 -6.02 -4.64 -6.51
C LEU A 94 -4.64 -5.28 -6.39
N LYS A 95 -3.60 -4.50 -6.69
CA LYS A 95 -2.21 -4.92 -6.63
C LYS A 95 -1.45 -4.12 -5.59
N LEU A 96 -0.82 -4.82 -4.66
CA LEU A 96 0.03 -4.22 -3.63
C LEU A 96 1.38 -4.93 -3.69
N GLU A 97 2.45 -4.20 -3.93
CA GLU A 97 3.79 -4.77 -4.16
C GLU A 97 4.83 -4.00 -3.35
N LEU A 98 5.44 -4.66 -2.38
CA LEU A 98 6.42 -4.04 -1.50
C LEU A 98 7.76 -4.78 -1.50
N SER A 99 8.86 -4.03 -1.35
CA SER A 99 10.22 -4.56 -1.25
C SER A 99 11.03 -3.90 -0.14
N ASP A 100 12.28 -4.35 0.06
CA ASP A 100 13.20 -3.85 1.07
C ASP A 100 12.62 -3.91 2.50
N SER A 101 12.31 -2.76 3.09
CA SER A 101 11.71 -2.64 4.43
C SER A 101 10.44 -1.78 4.43
N ALA A 102 9.85 -1.56 3.25
CA ALA A 102 8.64 -0.78 3.11
C ALA A 102 7.48 -1.40 3.89
N THR A 103 6.58 -0.56 4.38
CA THR A 103 5.36 -1.00 5.06
C THR A 103 4.14 -0.31 4.47
N LEU A 104 3.03 -1.03 4.33
CA LEU A 104 1.77 -0.51 3.86
C LEU A 104 0.63 -0.98 4.76
N GLN A 105 -0.17 -0.04 5.25
CA GLN A 105 -1.46 -0.31 5.87
C GLN A 105 -2.59 0.23 4.98
N LEU A 106 -3.47 -0.66 4.51
CA LEU A 106 -4.73 -0.30 3.86
C LEU A 106 -5.88 -0.50 4.83
N THR A 107 -6.57 0.59 5.15
CA THR A 107 -7.79 0.60 5.97
C THR A 107 -8.99 0.97 5.10
N THR A 108 -9.98 0.08 5.04
CA THR A 108 -11.24 0.28 4.31
C THR A 108 -12.37 -0.51 4.95
N ASP A 109 -13.63 -0.14 4.70
CA ASP A 109 -14.77 -0.89 5.22
C ASP A 109 -14.81 -2.33 4.66
N SER A 110 -14.60 -2.52 3.35
CA SER A 110 -14.60 -3.82 2.69
C SER A 110 -13.93 -3.77 1.33
N ILE A 111 -13.43 -4.91 0.85
CA ILE A 111 -12.82 -5.08 -0.46
C ILE A 111 -13.61 -6.13 -1.26
N GLU A 112 -14.07 -5.76 -2.45
CA GLU A 112 -14.69 -6.64 -3.45
C GLU A 112 -13.95 -6.51 -4.79
N LEU A 113 -13.27 -7.58 -5.21
CA LEU A 113 -12.51 -7.63 -6.44
C LEU A 113 -13.21 -8.57 -7.42
N ARG A 114 -13.49 -8.07 -8.62
CA ARG A 114 -14.13 -8.87 -9.68
C ARG A 114 -13.21 -9.95 -10.20
N GLU A 115 -11.91 -9.67 -10.26
CA GLU A 115 -10.88 -10.56 -10.80
C GLU A 115 -9.83 -10.84 -9.72
N ASP A 116 -8.75 -10.08 -9.66
CA ASP A 116 -7.54 -10.47 -8.92
C ASP A 116 -7.21 -9.54 -7.74
N GLY A 117 -7.00 -10.12 -6.56
CA GLY A 117 -6.26 -9.48 -5.47
C GLY A 117 -4.86 -10.06 -5.42
N GLN A 118 -3.84 -9.24 -5.66
CA GLN A 118 -2.44 -9.66 -5.69
C GLN A 118 -1.61 -8.85 -4.70
N PHE A 119 -1.19 -9.49 -3.60
CA PHE A 119 -0.39 -8.86 -2.57
C PHE A 119 0.96 -9.56 -2.50
N GLN A 120 2.02 -8.83 -2.83
CA GLN A 120 3.39 -9.34 -2.89
C GLN A 120 4.26 -8.55 -1.93
N VAL A 121 5.02 -9.28 -1.12
CA VAL A 121 6.03 -8.70 -0.22
C VAL A 121 7.35 -9.43 -0.41
N HIS A 122 8.39 -8.65 -0.65
CA HIS A 122 9.77 -9.11 -0.74
C HIS A 122 10.58 -8.64 0.47
N ASP A 123 11.75 -9.26 0.66
CA ASP A 123 12.74 -8.90 1.69
C ASP A 123 12.19 -8.85 3.12
N SER A 124 12.07 -7.68 3.72
CA SER A 124 11.55 -7.47 5.08
C SER A 124 10.31 -6.57 5.10
N SER A 125 9.70 -6.34 3.94
CA SER A 125 8.53 -5.48 3.81
C SER A 125 7.26 -6.09 4.40
N SER A 126 6.23 -5.28 4.63
CA SER A 126 4.97 -5.77 5.19
C SER A 126 3.73 -5.08 4.64
N ILE A 127 2.69 -5.87 4.38
CA ILE A 127 1.34 -5.40 4.05
C ILE A 127 0.39 -5.74 5.20
N THR A 128 -0.36 -4.75 5.65
CA THR A 128 -1.46 -4.92 6.60
C THR A 128 -2.76 -4.41 5.97
N ILE A 129 -3.78 -5.28 5.92
CA ILE A 129 -5.12 -4.93 5.44
C ILE A 129 -6.08 -4.98 6.62
N ILE A 130 -6.75 -3.87 6.90
CA ILE A 130 -7.78 -3.75 7.92
C ILE A 130 -9.11 -3.50 7.20
N ALA A 131 -9.97 -4.53 7.18
CA ALA A 131 -11.29 -4.45 6.55
C ALA A 131 -12.30 -5.36 7.25
N SER A 132 -13.59 -5.17 7.04
CA SER A 132 -14.61 -6.12 7.55
C SER A 132 -14.62 -7.43 6.74
N SER A 133 -14.43 -7.32 5.42
CA SER A 133 -14.40 -8.43 4.47
C SER A 133 -13.45 -8.18 3.30
N VAL A 134 -12.90 -9.27 2.74
CA VAL A 134 -12.13 -9.29 1.50
C VAL A 134 -12.70 -10.39 0.60
N THR A 135 -13.27 -10.02 -0.54
CA THR A 135 -13.82 -10.94 -1.53
C THR A 135 -13.11 -10.77 -2.87
N ALA A 136 -12.67 -11.85 -3.49
CA ALA A 136 -12.05 -11.84 -4.81
C ALA A 136 -12.43 -13.08 -5.63
N ASN A 137 -12.25 -13.04 -6.95
CA ASN A 137 -12.28 -14.27 -7.74
C ASN A 137 -10.98 -15.05 -7.51
N LYS A 138 -9.83 -14.41 -7.73
CA LYS A 138 -8.52 -14.92 -7.34
C LYS A 138 -7.92 -14.06 -6.24
N LEU A 139 -7.41 -14.70 -5.19
CA LEU A 139 -6.57 -14.05 -4.18
C LEU A 139 -5.20 -14.71 -4.20
N ASP A 140 -4.19 -13.94 -4.55
CA ASP A 140 -2.80 -14.33 -4.74
C ASP A 140 -1.93 -13.58 -3.73
N LEU A 141 -1.43 -14.32 -2.73
CA LEU A 141 -0.63 -13.79 -1.63
C LEU A 141 0.76 -14.40 -1.70
N ASP A 142 1.78 -13.58 -1.92
CA ASP A 142 3.18 -14.03 -1.98
C ASP A 142 4.02 -13.30 -0.95
N ALA A 143 4.54 -14.06 0.02
CA ALA A 143 5.43 -13.56 1.06
C ALA A 143 6.81 -14.23 0.98
N GLU A 144 7.76 -13.53 0.37
CA GLU A 144 9.14 -13.99 0.21
C GLU A 144 10.02 -13.61 1.41
N ASN A 145 11.24 -14.17 1.49
CA ASN A 145 12.26 -13.82 2.50
C ASN A 145 11.75 -13.73 3.96
N SER A 146 11.73 -12.53 4.54
CA SER A 146 11.15 -12.21 5.84
C SER A 146 9.93 -11.30 5.74
N GLY A 147 9.42 -11.05 4.53
CA GLY A 147 8.26 -10.19 4.31
C GLY A 147 6.99 -10.83 4.85
N THR A 148 5.99 -10.00 5.16
CA THR A 148 4.76 -10.47 5.84
C THR A 148 3.51 -9.84 5.25
N ILE A 149 2.43 -10.64 5.22
CA ILE A 149 1.10 -10.17 4.80
C ILE A 149 0.14 -10.47 5.93
N CYS A 150 -0.58 -9.46 6.41
CA CYS A 150 -1.59 -9.61 7.45
C CYS A 150 -2.92 -9.04 6.96
N ILE A 151 -3.97 -9.87 6.92
CA ILE A 151 -5.32 -9.44 6.55
C ILE A 151 -6.23 -9.66 7.77
N SER A 152 -6.57 -8.57 8.45
CA SER A 152 -7.61 -8.58 9.48
C SER A 152 -8.95 -8.29 8.82
N ALA A 153 -9.65 -9.36 8.47
CA ALA A 153 -11.05 -9.36 8.07
C ALA A 153 -11.76 -10.55 8.68
N SER A 154 -13.06 -10.39 8.99
CA SER A 154 -13.88 -11.48 9.51
C SER A 154 -14.23 -12.50 8.43
N GLU A 155 -14.35 -12.03 7.19
CA GLU A 155 -14.65 -12.80 6.00
C GLU A 155 -13.55 -12.58 4.97
N VAL A 156 -12.91 -13.68 4.55
CA VAL A 156 -11.96 -13.71 3.44
C VAL A 156 -12.43 -14.80 2.50
N THR A 157 -12.89 -14.41 1.31
CA THR A 157 -13.53 -15.30 0.34
C THR A 157 -12.87 -15.12 -1.02
N ALA A 158 -12.26 -16.19 -1.52
CA ALA A 158 -11.70 -16.30 -2.86
C ALA A 158 -12.20 -17.59 -3.53
N SER A 159 -12.56 -17.50 -4.82
CA SER A 159 -12.89 -18.70 -5.61
C SER A 159 -11.65 -19.53 -5.90
N ASN A 160 -10.52 -18.86 -6.12
CA ASN A 160 -9.20 -19.45 -6.22
C ASN A 160 -8.24 -18.72 -5.26
N TYR A 161 -7.61 -19.46 -4.37
CA TYR A 161 -6.64 -18.92 -3.41
C TYR A 161 -5.28 -19.54 -3.70
N ASP A 162 -4.28 -18.68 -3.87
CA ASP A 162 -2.87 -19.04 -3.91
C ASP A 162 -2.12 -18.27 -2.82
N GLY A 163 -1.29 -18.98 -2.06
CA GLY A 163 -0.70 -18.46 -0.84
C GLY A 163 0.70 -19.00 -0.60
N GLU A 164 1.69 -18.29 -1.14
CA GLU A 164 3.10 -18.63 -1.02
C GLU A 164 3.73 -17.99 0.23
N GLY A 165 4.53 -18.76 0.95
CA GLY A 165 5.05 -18.31 2.25
C GLY A 165 4.02 -18.37 3.39
N ALA A 166 3.18 -19.42 3.43
CA ALA A 166 2.07 -19.61 4.37
C ALA A 166 2.31 -19.21 5.85
N SER A 167 3.52 -19.39 6.40
CA SER A 167 3.84 -19.01 7.79
C SER A 167 4.00 -17.51 8.03
N LYS A 168 4.09 -16.72 6.95
CA LYS A 168 4.24 -15.25 6.94
C LYS A 168 2.97 -14.53 6.54
N ILE A 169 1.99 -15.27 6.03
CA ILE A 169 0.63 -14.79 5.75
C ILE A 169 -0.21 -15.05 6.99
N SER A 170 -0.82 -14.01 7.56
CA SER A 170 -1.66 -14.10 8.75
C SER A 170 -3.09 -13.63 8.45
N LEU A 171 -4.06 -14.50 8.72
CA LEU A 171 -5.49 -14.23 8.61
C LEU A 171 -6.14 -14.40 10.01
N PRO A 172 -5.81 -13.55 11.00
CA PRO A 172 -6.12 -13.82 12.41
C PRO A 172 -7.62 -13.89 12.70
N ASN A 173 -8.41 -13.02 12.06
CA ASN A 173 -9.84 -12.85 12.30
C ASN A 173 -10.74 -13.60 11.31
N ALA A 174 -10.17 -14.17 10.24
CA ALA A 174 -10.93 -14.80 9.18
C ALA A 174 -11.47 -16.17 9.60
N SER A 175 -12.73 -16.45 9.25
CA SER A 175 -13.33 -17.77 9.46
C SER A 175 -12.64 -18.88 8.63
N SER A 176 -12.21 -18.55 7.41
CA SER A 176 -11.34 -19.38 6.57
C SER A 176 -9.94 -18.80 6.56
N LYS A 177 -8.94 -19.65 6.83
CA LYS A 177 -7.52 -19.29 6.72
C LYS A 177 -6.87 -19.88 5.46
N TYR A 178 -7.62 -20.59 4.63
CA TYR A 178 -7.07 -21.35 3.49
C TYR A 178 -5.84 -22.17 3.91
N THR A 179 -4.67 -21.89 3.33
CA THR A 179 -3.39 -22.53 3.67
C THR A 179 -2.51 -21.69 4.61
N SER A 180 -2.94 -20.48 4.99
CA SER A 180 -2.19 -19.60 5.91
C SER A 180 -2.01 -20.23 7.29
N THR A 181 -0.78 -20.10 7.81
CA THR A 181 -0.38 -20.58 9.14
C THR A 181 0.30 -19.50 10.00
N GLY A 182 0.45 -18.28 9.46
CA GLY A 182 0.92 -17.13 10.20
C GLY A 182 0.03 -16.81 11.39
N SER A 183 0.66 -16.28 12.44
CA SER A 183 0.02 -15.97 13.73
C SER A 183 0.25 -14.53 14.16
N GLN A 184 0.66 -13.67 13.23
CA GLN A 184 0.83 -12.25 13.52
C GLN A 184 -0.54 -11.59 13.66
N GLU A 185 -0.64 -10.70 14.65
CA GLU A 185 -1.78 -9.82 14.82
C GLU A 185 -1.66 -8.66 13.83
N CYS A 186 -2.74 -8.34 13.12
CA CYS A 186 -2.78 -7.21 12.20
C CYS A 186 -3.11 -5.94 13.00
N ASN A 187 -2.10 -5.40 13.68
CA ASN A 187 -2.29 -4.20 14.49
C ASN A 187 -2.47 -2.97 13.60
N GLU A 188 -3.56 -2.24 13.81
CA GLU A 188 -3.76 -0.94 13.20
C GLU A 188 -2.77 0.06 13.78
N ALA A 189 -1.98 0.67 12.90
CA ALA A 189 -1.12 1.81 13.17
C ALA A 189 -1.84 3.12 12.81
N SER A 190 -1.59 4.16 13.58
CA SER A 190 -2.09 5.51 13.28
C SER A 190 -1.16 6.20 12.28
N ALA A 191 -1.75 6.88 11.30
CA ALA A 191 -1.02 7.76 10.40
C ALA A 191 -0.31 8.88 11.19
N PRO A 192 0.86 9.35 10.73
CA PRO A 192 1.62 10.41 11.41
C PRO A 192 0.86 11.73 11.40
N SER A 193 1.16 12.59 12.38
CA SER A 193 0.64 13.97 12.36
C SER A 193 1.30 14.79 11.25
N ARG A 194 0.55 15.75 10.69
CA ARG A 194 1.05 16.69 9.67
C ARG A 194 2.13 17.67 10.15
N GLY A 195 2.60 17.54 11.39
CA GLY A 195 3.63 18.40 11.96
C GLY A 195 4.82 17.59 12.45
N PRO A 196 5.95 18.26 12.77
CA PRO A 196 7.07 17.60 13.43
C PRO A 196 6.62 17.01 14.76
N GLY A 197 7.04 15.77 15.03
CA GLY A 197 6.84 15.07 16.31
C GLY A 197 7.70 15.62 17.44
#